data_AF-A0AAV8WTB1-F1
#
_entry.id   AF-A0AAV8WTB1-F1
#
_cell.length_a   1.000
_cell.length_b   1.000
_cell.length_c   1.000
_cell.angle_alpha   90.00
_cell.angle_beta   90.00
_cell.angle_gamma   90.00
#
_symmetry.space_group_name_H-M   'P 1'
#
loop_
_entity.id
_entity.type
_entity.pdbx_description
1 polymer ?
#
loop_
_entity_poly.entity_id
_entity_poly.type
_entity_poly.pdbx_seq_one_letter_code
_entity_poly.pdbx_strand_id
1 'polypeptide(L)'
;MPNIGGPSSQKREVLNGVIQSIVLYGAPVWKRALQRKRYRNMVDGVQRKSLLRVASAYRTVSAAVVQVVTATPPLSLLAEERKHLYETGNGHRPKIREVARERTIL
;
A
#
# COMPACT_ATOMS: atom_id res chain seq x y z
N MET A 1 4.89 -17.91 -8.95
CA MET A 1 4.97 -18.72 -7.73
C MET A 1 3.88 -19.79 -7.73
N PRO A 2 4.25 -21.08 -7.75
CA PRO A 2 3.29 -22.18 -7.75
C PRO A 2 2.57 -22.29 -6.39
N ASN A 3 1.31 -22.73 -6.42
CA ASN A 3 0.50 -22.93 -5.21
C ASN A 3 0.94 -24.20 -4.47
N ILE A 4 1.26 -25.26 -5.21
CA ILE A 4 1.74 -26.56 -4.69
C ILE A 4 3.26 -26.64 -4.92
N GLY A 5 4.00 -27.13 -3.92
CA GLY A 5 5.46 -27.27 -4.00
C GLY A 5 6.23 -25.94 -4.06
N GLY A 6 5.58 -24.81 -3.78
CA GLY A 6 6.20 -23.49 -3.77
C GLY A 6 6.75 -23.06 -2.40
N PRO A 7 7.32 -21.85 -2.30
CA PRO A 7 7.77 -21.27 -1.04
C PRO A 7 6.68 -21.23 0.05
N SER A 8 7.10 -21.30 1.32
CA SER A 8 6.22 -21.19 2.49
C SER A 8 5.46 -19.86 2.54
N SER A 9 4.31 -19.83 3.24
CA SER A 9 3.48 -18.63 3.41
C SER A 9 4.28 -17.43 3.93
N GLN A 10 5.17 -17.66 4.91
CA GLN A 10 6.05 -16.62 5.47
C GLN A 10 6.93 -15.94 4.41
N LYS A 11 7.54 -16.71 3.50
CA LYS A 11 8.36 -16.14 2.41
C LYS A 11 7.51 -15.30 1.45
N ARG A 12 6.26 -15.70 1.22
CA ARG A 12 5.31 -14.96 0.38
C ARG A 12 4.86 -13.67 1.05
N GLU A 13 4.69 -13.70 2.35
CA GLU A 13 4.29 -12.55 3.15
C GLU A 13 5.38 -11.47 3.16
N VAL A 14 6.66 -11.85 3.24
CA VAL A 14 7.79 -10.92 3.08
C VAL A 14 7.71 -10.19 1.73
N LEU A 15 7.49 -10.93 0.64
CA LEU A 15 7.32 -10.33 -0.70
C LEU A 15 6.10 -9.42 -0.79
N ASN A 16 4.99 -9.80 -0.12
CA ASN A 16 3.81 -8.96 -0.03
C ASN A 16 4.10 -7.66 0.73
N GLY A 17 4.87 -7.70 1.82
CA GLY A 17 5.32 -6.52 2.56
C GLY A 17 6.18 -5.57 1.69
N VAL A 18 7.07 -6.12 0.87
CA VAL A 18 7.84 -5.33 -0.12
C VAL A 18 6.91 -4.65 -1.13
N ILE A 19 5.96 -5.39 -1.71
CA ILE A 19 4.98 -4.84 -2.66
C ILE A 19 4.17 -3.72 -2.01
N GLN A 20 3.66 -3.93 -0.80
CA GLN A 20 2.91 -2.91 -0.06
C GLN A 20 3.75 -1.66 0.20
N SER A 21 5.01 -1.83 0.58
CA SER A 21 5.93 -0.71 0.82
C SER A 21 6.15 0.12 -0.44
N ILE A 22 6.37 -0.54 -1.59
CA ILE A 22 6.54 0.13 -2.90
C ILE A 22 5.28 0.89 -3.30
N VAL A 23 4.12 0.24 -3.21
CA VAL A 23 2.84 0.86 -3.62
C VAL A 23 2.49 2.05 -2.72
N LEU A 24 2.71 1.92 -1.41
CA LEU A 24 2.33 2.93 -0.42
C LEU A 24 3.34 4.07 -0.28
N TYR A 25 4.53 3.97 -0.87
CA TYR A 25 5.54 5.03 -0.83
C TYR A 25 4.99 6.40 -1.26
N GLY A 26 4.21 6.42 -2.36
CA GLY A 26 3.58 7.64 -2.88
C GLY A 26 2.16 7.91 -2.35
N ALA A 27 1.67 7.14 -1.37
CA ALA A 27 0.27 7.16 -0.96
C ALA A 27 -0.29 8.56 -0.65
N PRO A 28 0.43 9.46 0.06
CA PRO A 28 -0.09 10.80 0.35
C PRO A 28 -0.43 11.61 -0.90
N VAL A 29 0.29 11.39 -2.00
CA VAL A 29 0.10 12.10 -3.28
C VAL A 29 -1.12 11.55 -4.02
N TRP A 30 -1.19 10.22 -4.20
CA TRP A 30 -2.21 9.61 -5.05
C TRP A 30 -3.50 9.22 -4.33
N LYS A 31 -3.58 9.21 -2.99
CA LYS A 31 -4.80 8.79 -2.24
C LYS A 31 -6.06 9.53 -2.69
N ARG A 32 -5.95 10.83 -3.04
CA ARG A 32 -7.08 11.62 -3.54
C ARG A 32 -7.68 11.04 -4.82
N ALA A 33 -6.86 10.42 -5.67
CA ALA A 33 -7.34 9.76 -6.90
C ALA A 33 -8.27 8.58 -6.62
N LEU A 34 -8.15 7.92 -5.45
CA LEU A 34 -9.04 6.84 -5.05
C LEU A 34 -10.50 7.27 -4.92
N GLN A 35 -10.85 8.56 -4.97
CA GLN A 35 -12.24 8.98 -5.10
C GLN A 35 -12.92 8.33 -6.32
N ARG A 36 -12.19 8.08 -7.41
CA ARG A 36 -12.73 7.40 -8.60
C ARG A 36 -12.69 5.87 -8.44
N LYS A 37 -13.83 5.22 -8.67
CA LYS A 37 -13.99 3.74 -8.59
C LYS A 37 -12.96 2.98 -9.43
N ARG A 38 -12.62 3.48 -10.63
CA ARG A 38 -11.60 2.86 -11.50
C ARG A 38 -10.26 2.69 -10.79
N TYR A 39 -9.81 3.71 -10.04
CA TYR A 39 -8.53 3.65 -9.33
C TYR A 39 -8.59 2.78 -8.08
N ARG A 40 -9.74 2.73 -7.37
CA ARG A 40 -9.94 1.75 -6.29
C ARG A 40 -9.81 0.33 -6.79
N ASN A 41 -10.55 -0.01 -7.86
CA ASN A 41 -10.49 -1.34 -8.47
C ASN A 41 -9.07 -1.71 -8.93
N MET A 42 -8.31 -0.73 -9.43
CA MET A 42 -6.92 -0.95 -9.83
C MET A 42 -6.03 -1.29 -8.62
N VAL A 43 -6.15 -0.54 -7.52
CA VAL A 43 -5.41 -0.78 -6.29
C VAL A 43 -5.79 -2.11 -5.64
N ASP A 44 -7.09 -2.42 -5.56
CA ASP A 44 -7.58 -3.71 -5.08
C ASP A 44 -7.08 -4.87 -5.95
N GLY A 45 -7.02 -4.66 -7.27
CA GLY A 45 -6.47 -5.64 -8.21
C GLY A 45 -4.99 -5.94 -7.98
N VAL A 46 -4.18 -4.92 -7.66
CA VAL A 46 -2.76 -5.08 -7.31
C VAL A 46 -2.63 -5.85 -6.00
N GLN A 47 -3.36 -5.43 -4.96
CA GLN A 47 -3.32 -6.10 -3.66
C GLN A 47 -3.74 -7.57 -3.78
N ARG A 48 -4.86 -7.82 -4.47
CA ARG A 48 -5.40 -9.17 -4.67
C ARG A 48 -4.39 -10.08 -5.35
N LYS A 49 -3.68 -9.61 -6.38
CA LYS A 49 -2.65 -10.43 -7.06
C LYS A 49 -1.56 -10.90 -6.10
N SER A 50 -1.12 -10.03 -5.19
CA SER A 50 -0.15 -10.36 -4.15
C SER A 50 -0.73 -11.34 -3.12
N LEU A 51 -1.90 -11.03 -2.57
CA LEU A 51 -2.53 -11.81 -1.51
C LEU A 51 -2.97 -13.21 -1.96
N LEU A 52 -3.36 -13.38 -3.23
CA LEU A 52 -3.62 -14.71 -3.80
C LEU A 52 -2.38 -15.61 -3.71
N ARG A 53 -1.17 -15.05 -3.83
CA ARG A 53 0.07 -15.81 -3.65
C ARG A 53 0.28 -16.13 -2.19
N VAL A 54 0.14 -15.16 -1.29
CA VAL A 54 0.27 -15.36 0.17
C VAL A 54 -0.62 -16.49 0.67
N ALA A 55 -1.90 -16.47 0.29
CA ALA A 55 -2.88 -17.48 0.68
C ALA A 55 -2.81 -18.79 -0.14
N SER A 56 -1.94 -18.89 -1.15
CA SER A 56 -1.96 -19.98 -2.15
C SER A 56 -3.35 -20.19 -2.79
N ALA A 57 -4.13 -19.12 -2.89
CA ALA A 57 -5.52 -19.15 -3.33
C ALA A 57 -5.64 -19.15 -4.86
N TYR A 58 -6.77 -19.67 -5.34
CA TYR A 58 -7.09 -19.69 -6.77
C TYR A 58 -7.59 -18.34 -7.29
N ARG A 59 -7.50 -18.15 -8.62
CA ARG A 59 -7.88 -16.90 -9.29
C ARG A 59 -9.36 -16.53 -9.20
N THR A 60 -10.22 -17.38 -8.65
CA THR A 60 -11.66 -17.14 -8.48
C THR A 60 -11.99 -16.43 -7.17
N VAL A 61 -11.07 -16.44 -6.19
CA VAL A 61 -11.28 -15.81 -4.88
C VAL A 61 -11.34 -14.29 -5.03
N SER A 62 -12.37 -13.65 -4.46
CA SER A 62 -12.54 -12.20 -4.53
C SER A 62 -11.48 -11.44 -3.72
N ALA A 63 -11.31 -10.13 -3.97
CA ALA A 63 -10.35 -9.31 -3.23
C ALA A 63 -10.68 -9.26 -1.73
N ALA A 64 -11.96 -9.06 -1.39
CA ALA A 64 -12.41 -9.00 0.00
C ALA A 64 -12.15 -10.30 0.76
N VAL A 65 -12.42 -11.46 0.14
CA VAL A 65 -12.18 -12.76 0.79
C VAL A 65 -10.70 -12.98 1.05
N VAL A 66 -9.83 -12.71 0.06
CA VAL A 66 -8.40 -12.95 0.27
C VAL A 66 -7.79 -11.99 1.29
N GLN A 67 -8.27 -10.74 1.37
CA GLN A 67 -7.87 -9.78 2.41
C GLN A 67 -8.19 -10.30 3.81
N VAL A 68 -9.38 -10.88 4.01
CA VAL A 68 -9.78 -11.45 5.30
C VAL A 68 -8.93 -12.68 5.64
N VAL A 69 -8.74 -13.61 4.69
CA VAL A 69 -7.95 -14.83 4.90
C VAL A 69 -6.49 -14.52 5.24
N THR A 70 -5.90 -13.48 4.65
CA THR A 70 -4.52 -13.08 4.94
C THR A 70 -4.41 -12.03 6.04
N ALA A 71 -5.51 -11.74 6.77
CA ALA A 71 -5.58 -10.70 7.79
C ALA A 71 -4.97 -9.35 7.34
N THR A 72 -5.14 -9.02 6.05
CA THR A 72 -4.51 -7.83 5.44
C THR A 72 -5.55 -6.75 5.17
N PRO A 73 -5.41 -5.55 5.75
CA PRO A 73 -6.34 -4.45 5.48
C PRO A 73 -6.27 -3.99 4.02
N PRO A 74 -7.38 -3.50 3.43
CA PRO A 74 -7.40 -2.92 2.10
C PRO A 74 -6.34 -1.81 1.92
N LEU A 75 -5.66 -1.82 0.76
CA LEU A 75 -4.63 -0.81 0.45
C LEU A 75 -5.18 0.62 0.48
N SER A 76 -6.47 0.84 0.23
CA SER A 76 -7.10 2.15 0.34
C SER A 76 -7.08 2.70 1.77
N LEU A 77 -7.30 1.84 2.77
CA LEU A 77 -7.25 2.21 4.19
C LEU A 77 -5.81 2.46 4.63
N LEU A 78 -4.88 1.60 4.22
CA LEU A 78 -3.46 1.82 4.46
C LEU A 78 -2.99 3.14 3.83
N ALA A 79 -3.41 3.46 2.61
CA ALA A 79 -3.07 4.72 1.95
C ALA A 79 -3.62 5.95 2.68
N GLU A 80 -4.82 5.82 3.27
CA GLU A 80 -5.42 6.86 4.12
C GLU A 80 -4.59 7.09 5.39
N GLU A 81 -4.19 6.01 6.06
CA GLU A 81 -3.29 6.08 7.22
C GLU A 81 -1.97 6.76 6.85
N ARG A 82 -1.32 6.37 5.74
CA ARG A 82 -0.07 7.01 5.28
C ARG A 82 -0.24 8.50 4.99
N LYS A 83 -1.38 8.87 4.38
CA LYS A 83 -1.70 10.28 4.12
C LYS A 83 -1.86 11.05 5.41
N HIS A 84 -2.59 10.50 6.39
CA HIS A 84 -2.78 11.13 7.69
C HIS A 84 -1.44 11.32 8.41
N LEU A 85 -0.61 10.27 8.50
CA LEU A 85 0.74 10.35 9.08
C LEU A 85 1.62 11.38 8.37
N TYR A 86 1.54 11.45 7.03
CA TYR A 86 2.24 12.47 6.27
C TYR A 86 1.75 13.87 6.62
N GLU A 87 0.44 14.10 6.68
CA GLU A 87 -0.14 15.42 7.01
C GLU A 87 0.21 15.85 8.45
N THR A 88 0.16 14.94 9.42
CA THR A 88 0.55 15.22 10.81
C THR A 88 2.05 15.45 10.97
N GLY A 89 2.91 14.58 10.40
CA GLY A 89 4.37 14.71 10.49
C GLY A 89 4.96 15.84 9.64
N ASN A 90 4.29 16.19 8.55
CA ASN A 90 4.66 17.29 7.67
C ASN A 90 4.00 18.61 8.09
N GLY A 91 3.34 18.70 9.25
CA GLY A 91 3.05 19.99 9.89
C GLY A 91 4.28 20.64 10.54
N HIS A 92 5.29 19.83 10.88
CA HIS A 92 6.52 20.28 11.56
C HIS A 92 7.69 20.56 10.60
N ARG A 93 7.78 19.81 9.49
CA ARG A 93 8.82 19.95 8.44
C ARG A 93 8.75 21.19 7.51
N PRO A 94 7.59 21.79 7.18
CA PRO A 94 7.54 22.95 6.28
C PRO A 94 8.25 24.15 6.88
N LYS A 95 8.15 24.37 8.20
CA LYS A 95 8.91 25.41 8.90
C LYS A 95 10.43 25.23 8.74
N ILE A 96 10.93 24.00 8.84
CA ILE A 96 12.37 23.70 8.67
C ILE A 96 12.79 23.90 7.21
N ARG A 97 11.93 23.55 6.24
CA ARG A 97 12.21 23.72 4.81
C ARG A 97 12.12 25.17 4.33
N GLU A 98 11.22 25.97 4.88
CA GLU A 98 11.17 27.42 4.67
C GLU A 98 12.41 28.08 5.26
N VAL A 99 12.75 27.81 6.52
CA VAL A 99 13.97 28.33 7.15
C VAL A 99 15.23 27.89 6.41
N ALA A 100 15.30 26.64 5.91
CA ALA A 100 16.40 26.18 5.08
C ALA A 100 16.43 26.84 3.70
N ARG A 101 15.27 27.08 3.08
CA ARG A 101 15.16 27.81 1.80
C ARG A 101 15.60 29.26 1.95
N GLU A 102 15.13 29.96 2.98
CA GLU A 102 15.52 31.33 3.29
C GLU A 102 17.03 31.45 3.51
N ARG A 103 17.65 30.46 4.17
CA ARG A 103 19.11 30.37 4.34
C ARG A 103 19.90 30.02 3.07
N THR A 104 19.24 29.47 2.05
CA THR A 104 19.88 29.06 0.78
C THR A 104 19.76 30.17 -0.27
N ILE A 105 18.82 31.09 -0.11
CA ILE A 105 18.55 32.21 -1.03
C ILE A 105 19.37 33.47 -0.65
N LEU A 106 20.00 33.47 0.53
CA LEU A 106 21.02 34.43 0.98
C LEU A 106 22.42 33.83 0.77
#